data_AF-X0XN09-F1
#
_entry.id   AF-X0XN09-F1
#
_cell.length_a   1.000
_cell.length_b   1.000
_cell.length_c   1.000
_cell.angle_alpha   90.00
_cell.angle_beta   90.00
_cell.angle_gamma   90.00
#
_symmetry.space_group_name_H-M   'P 1'
#
loop_
_entity.id
_entity.type
_entity.pdbx_description
1 polymer ?
#
loop_
_entity_poly.entity_id
_entity_poly.type
_entity_poly.pdbx_seq_one_letter_code
_entity_poly.pdbx_strand_id
1 'polypeptide(L)'
;MAKALWPTILLVVVAVGIAALACEAELHSSLTDLEVGDCVEWTTGPRDVEELEHVDCSHVGAIRVVGVFDVTGDSGWPGEAAIQAQADLRCPWETSWVLGPTKNSWEGADDRRVACFEEVR
;
A
#
# COMPACT_ATOMS: atom_id res chain seq x y z
N MET A 1 -26.16 -45.48 -44.97
CA MET A 1 -25.32 -44.27 -45.02
C MET A 1 -26.12 -43.12 -44.42
N ALA A 2 -25.83 -42.71 -43.19
CA ALA A 2 -26.43 -41.55 -42.54
C ALA A 2 -25.32 -40.78 -41.82
N LYS A 3 -25.21 -39.49 -42.11
CA LYS A 3 -24.11 -38.59 -41.72
C LYS A 3 -24.23 -38.20 -40.24
N ALA A 4 -23.11 -38.28 -39.53
CA ALA A 4 -22.96 -37.77 -38.17
C ALA A 4 -23.03 -36.24 -38.17
N LEU A 5 -23.99 -35.70 -37.41
CA LEU A 5 -24.13 -34.29 -37.06
C LEU A 5 -24.12 -34.20 -35.54
N TRP A 6 -22.92 -34.21 -34.93
CA TRP A 6 -22.66 -33.86 -33.53
C TRP A 6 -21.16 -34.01 -33.33
N PRO A 7 -20.37 -32.94 -33.14
CA PRO A 7 -20.30 -32.32 -31.81
C PRO A 7 -19.77 -30.87 -31.80
N THR A 8 -20.27 -29.95 -32.63
CA THR A 8 -19.71 -28.58 -32.69
C THR A 8 -20.42 -27.55 -31.79
N ILE A 9 -21.48 -27.95 -31.07
CA ILE A 9 -22.32 -27.03 -30.26
C ILE A 9 -22.15 -27.33 -28.77
N LEU A 10 -20.92 -27.33 -28.28
CA LEU A 10 -20.66 -27.45 -26.83
C LEU A 10 -19.46 -26.64 -26.34
N LEU A 11 -18.79 -25.88 -27.22
CA LEU A 11 -17.55 -25.18 -26.91
C LEU A 11 -17.69 -23.66 -26.69
N VAL A 12 -18.91 -23.09 -26.82
CA VAL A 12 -19.09 -21.62 -26.78
C VAL A 12 -19.55 -21.09 -25.41
N VAL A 13 -20.07 -21.94 -24.50
CA VAL A 13 -20.69 -21.43 -23.25
C VAL A 13 -19.70 -21.24 -22.09
N VAL A 14 -18.48 -21.79 -22.16
CA VAL A 14 -17.52 -21.71 -21.04
C VAL A 14 -16.69 -20.42 -21.03
N ALA A 15 -16.66 -19.65 -22.14
CA ALA A 15 -15.78 -18.48 -22.26
C ALA A 15 -16.34 -17.16 -21.67
N VAL A 16 -17.60 -17.10 -21.22
CA VAL A 16 -18.25 -15.81 -20.84
C VAL A 16 -18.49 -15.68 -19.32
N GLY A 17 -18.16 -16.69 -18.50
CA GLY A 17 -18.54 -16.74 -17.08
C GLY A 17 -17.51 -16.27 -16.05
N ILE A 18 -16.27 -15.91 -16.43
CA ILE A 18 -15.16 -15.71 -15.46
C ILE A 18 -14.67 -14.24 -15.40
N ALA A 19 -15.46 -13.27 -15.85
CA ALA A 19 -15.03 -11.86 -15.90
C ALA A 19 -15.62 -10.95 -14.80
N ALA A 20 -16.26 -11.49 -13.75
CA ALA A 20 -17.08 -10.68 -12.83
C ALA A 20 -16.74 -10.81 -11.33
N LEU A 21 -15.55 -11.30 -10.96
CA LEU A 21 -15.15 -11.45 -9.54
C LEU A 21 -13.85 -10.74 -9.15
N ALA A 22 -13.20 -10.04 -10.07
CA ALA A 22 -12.01 -9.22 -9.77
C ALA A 22 -12.39 -7.73 -9.74
N CYS A 23 -13.31 -7.36 -8.83
CA CYS A 23 -13.28 -6.03 -8.24
C CYS A 23 -12.84 -6.24 -6.79
N GLU A 24 -11.61 -6.73 -6.66
CA GLU A 24 -10.90 -6.75 -5.40
C GLU A 24 -10.70 -5.29 -5.00
N ALA A 25 -10.89 -5.00 -3.72
CA ALA A 25 -10.60 -3.70 -3.16
C ALA A 25 -9.12 -3.40 -3.46
N GLU A 26 -8.86 -2.55 -4.47
CA GLU A 26 -7.59 -1.87 -4.62
C GLU A 26 -7.48 -0.90 -3.44
N LEU A 27 -7.13 -1.42 -2.27
CA LEU A 27 -6.36 -0.62 -1.33
C LEU A 27 -5.11 -0.26 -2.13
N HIS A 28 -5.06 0.96 -2.65
CA HIS A 28 -3.94 1.45 -3.44
C HIS A 28 -2.65 0.99 -2.77
N SER A 29 -1.92 0.11 -3.44
CA SER A 29 -0.72 -0.60 -2.98
C SER A 29 0.42 0.34 -2.55
N SER A 30 0.19 1.64 -2.62
CA SER A 30 1.17 2.68 -2.40
C SER A 30 1.58 2.86 -0.94
N LEU A 31 0.68 2.67 0.03
CA LEU A 31 1.02 2.94 1.44
C LEU A 31 1.68 1.75 2.16
N THR A 32 1.40 0.52 1.74
CA THR A 32 1.86 -0.70 2.41
C THR A 32 3.12 -1.31 1.79
N ASP A 33 3.50 -0.90 0.57
CA ASP A 33 4.62 -1.46 -0.19
C ASP A 33 5.83 -0.50 -0.33
N LEU A 34 5.96 0.46 0.58
CA LEU A 34 7.08 1.41 0.57
C LEU A 34 8.40 0.75 0.96
N GLU A 35 9.43 0.91 0.13
CA GLU A 35 10.79 0.43 0.41
C GLU A 35 11.76 1.59 0.65
N VAL A 36 12.83 1.32 1.41
CA VAL A 36 13.88 2.33 1.64
C VAL A 36 14.55 2.68 0.30
N GLY A 37 14.57 3.98 -0.01
CA GLY A 37 15.09 4.51 -1.27
C GLY A 37 14.01 4.97 -2.24
N ASP A 38 12.76 4.53 -2.06
CA ASP A 38 11.62 4.97 -2.86
C ASP A 38 11.42 6.47 -2.72
N CYS A 39 10.97 7.10 -3.81
CA CYS A 39 10.56 8.49 -3.83
C CYS A 39 9.09 8.58 -4.17
N VAL A 40 8.36 9.35 -3.38
CA VAL A 40 6.92 9.51 -3.52
C VAL A 40 6.52 10.98 -3.46
N GLU A 41 5.29 11.27 -3.85
CA GLU A 41 4.64 12.57 -3.61
C GLU A 41 3.25 12.37 -3.01
N TRP A 42 2.77 13.39 -2.29
CA TRP A 42 1.39 13.41 -1.81
C TRP A 42 0.48 14.01 -2.88
N THR A 43 -0.47 13.22 -3.38
CA THR A 43 -1.43 13.69 -4.39
C THR A 43 -2.53 14.58 -3.81
N THR A 44 -2.84 14.39 -2.53
CA THR A 44 -3.91 15.09 -1.79
C THR A 44 -3.40 16.04 -0.70
N GLY A 45 -2.08 16.17 -0.56
CA GLY A 45 -1.42 17.02 0.45
C GLY A 45 -1.17 16.32 1.80
N PRO A 46 -0.36 16.92 2.68
CA PRO A 46 0.20 16.23 3.85
C PRO A 46 -0.79 15.98 5.00
N ARG A 47 -2.03 16.49 4.90
CA ARG A 47 -3.06 16.30 5.94
C ARG A 47 -4.08 15.21 5.61
N ASP A 48 -4.21 14.90 4.33
CA ASP A 48 -5.10 13.89 3.81
C ASP A 48 -4.19 12.90 3.08
N VAL A 49 -3.45 12.07 3.81
CA VAL A 49 -2.59 11.03 3.22
C VAL A 49 -3.48 9.87 2.78
N GLU A 50 -4.31 10.13 1.77
CA GLU A 50 -5.15 9.12 1.15
C GLU A 50 -4.37 8.34 0.09
N GLU A 51 -3.35 8.96 -0.49
CA GLU A 51 -2.56 8.37 -1.57
C GLU A 51 -1.15 8.95 -1.63
N LEU A 52 -0.18 8.05 -1.76
CA LEU A 52 1.18 8.38 -2.19
C LEU A 52 1.31 7.93 -3.64
N GLU A 53 2.07 8.65 -4.46
CA GLU A 53 2.42 8.19 -5.80
C GLU A 53 3.92 8.02 -5.90
N HIS A 54 4.39 6.87 -6.40
CA HIS A 54 5.81 6.67 -6.71
C HIS A 54 6.24 7.56 -7.87
N VAL A 55 7.28 8.36 -7.64
CA VAL A 55 7.81 9.31 -8.61
C VAL A 55 9.33 9.20 -8.71
N ASP A 56 9.91 9.78 -9.77
CA ASP A 56 11.36 9.94 -9.84
C ASP A 56 11.86 10.83 -8.69
N CYS A 57 12.96 10.46 -8.03
CA CYS A 57 13.55 11.28 -6.97
C CYS A 57 14.01 12.67 -7.44
N SER A 58 14.15 12.89 -8.76
CA SER A 58 14.43 14.22 -9.31
C SER A 58 13.16 15.08 -9.47
N HIS A 59 11.97 14.53 -9.17
CA HIS A 59 10.72 15.27 -9.21
C HIS A 59 10.71 16.35 -8.11
N VAL A 60 10.17 17.51 -8.45
CA VAL A 60 10.12 18.65 -7.53
C VAL A 60 9.09 18.38 -6.44
N GLY A 61 9.54 18.32 -5.19
CA GLY A 61 8.65 18.00 -4.05
C GLY A 61 8.56 16.50 -3.75
N ALA A 62 9.38 15.66 -4.42
CA ALA A 62 9.54 14.27 -4.03
C ALA A 62 10.06 14.17 -2.60
N ILE A 63 9.53 13.20 -1.86
CA ILE A 63 10.03 12.79 -0.55
C ILE A 63 10.59 11.38 -0.66
N ARG A 64 11.69 11.11 0.02
CA ARG A 64 12.36 9.81 -0.02
C ARG A 64 12.04 9.02 1.24
N VAL A 65 11.73 7.75 1.09
CA VAL A 65 11.63 6.78 2.18
C VAL A 65 13.05 6.46 2.68
N VAL A 66 13.33 6.80 3.94
CA VAL A 66 14.65 6.58 4.58
C VAL A 66 14.64 5.48 5.63
N GLY A 67 13.45 5.04 6.05
CA GLY A 67 13.31 3.96 7.03
C GLY A 67 11.94 3.32 6.95
N VAL A 68 11.90 2.01 7.13
CA VAL A 68 10.66 1.23 7.17
C VAL A 68 10.78 0.12 8.19
N PHE A 69 9.76 -0.05 9.04
CA PHE A 69 9.75 -1.11 10.04
C PHE A 69 8.35 -1.45 10.55
N ASP A 70 8.21 -2.64 11.13
CA ASP A 70 6.99 -3.04 11.83
C ASP A 70 7.02 -2.64 13.31
N VAL A 71 5.87 -2.16 13.79
CA VAL A 71 5.59 -1.88 15.19
C VAL A 71 5.53 -3.21 15.95
N THR A 72 6.41 -3.36 16.93
CA THR A 72 6.47 -4.57 17.76
C THR A 72 5.75 -4.34 19.08
N GLY A 73 5.13 -5.38 19.65
CA GLY A 73 4.82 -5.42 21.08
C GLY A 73 3.36 -5.70 21.48
N ASP A 74 2.39 -5.62 20.56
CA ASP A 74 0.98 -5.74 20.95
C ASP A 74 0.15 -6.50 19.90
N SER A 75 -0.74 -7.39 20.37
CA SER A 75 -1.78 -8.00 19.52
C SER A 75 -2.97 -7.06 19.28
N GLY A 76 -3.02 -5.92 19.99
CA GLY A 76 -4.05 -4.89 19.87
C GLY A 76 -3.47 -3.54 19.50
N TRP A 77 -4.32 -2.58 19.14
CA TRP A 77 -3.91 -1.23 18.77
C TRP A 77 -3.15 -0.54 19.93
N PRO A 78 -1.86 -0.20 19.77
CA PRO A 78 -1.04 0.35 20.85
C PRO A 78 -1.28 1.84 21.11
N GLY A 79 -1.97 2.54 20.21
CA GLY A 79 -2.18 3.98 20.25
C GLY A 79 -1.13 4.77 19.46
N GLU A 80 -1.54 5.93 18.96
CA GLU A 80 -0.69 6.80 18.14
C GLU A 80 0.58 7.25 18.86
N ALA A 81 0.47 7.56 20.16
CA ALA A 81 1.62 7.97 20.96
C ALA A 81 2.68 6.87 21.10
N ALA A 82 2.27 5.59 21.16
CA ALA A 82 3.20 4.47 21.24
C ALA A 82 3.88 4.23 19.89
N ILE A 83 3.15 4.36 18.78
CA ILE A 83 3.70 4.29 17.42
C ILE A 83 4.71 5.41 17.20
N GLN A 84 4.36 6.63 17.57
CA GLN A 84 5.26 7.78 17.46
C GLN A 84 6.53 7.58 18.29
N ALA A 85 6.41 7.09 19.53
CA ALA A 85 7.59 6.81 20.35
C ALA A 85 8.52 5.74 19.72
N GLN A 86 7.98 4.74 19.01
CA GLN A 86 8.79 3.80 18.26
C GLN A 86 9.43 4.43 17.03
N ALA A 87 8.72 5.32 16.32
CA ALA A 87 9.27 6.09 15.21
C ALA A 87 10.42 6.99 15.66
N ASP A 88 10.26 7.73 16.75
CA ASP A 88 11.32 8.60 17.31
C ASP A 88 12.61 7.83 17.66
N LEU A 89 12.48 6.55 18.01
CA LEU A 89 13.62 5.69 18.36
C LEU A 89 14.28 5.01 17.17
N ARG A 90 13.53 4.77 16.09
CA ARG A 90 13.95 3.88 14.99
C ARG A 90 14.11 4.58 13.65
N CYS A 91 13.41 5.69 13.43
CA CYS A 91 13.59 6.50 12.24
C CYS A 91 14.99 7.18 12.26
N PRO A 92 15.65 7.30 11.11
CA PRO A 92 16.90 8.08 10.99
C PRO A 92 16.72 9.54 11.41
N TRP A 93 17.81 10.20 11.83
CA TRP A 93 17.75 11.58 12.37
C TRP A 93 17.40 12.64 11.31
N GLU A 94 17.60 12.31 10.03
CA GLU A 94 17.23 13.08 8.86
C GLU A 94 15.72 13.03 8.54
N THR A 95 14.95 12.20 9.25
CA THR A 95 13.51 12.06 9.06
C THR A 95 12.79 13.37 9.34
N SER A 96 11.99 13.80 8.37
CA SER A 96 11.13 14.99 8.45
C SER A 96 9.65 14.63 8.66
N TRP A 97 9.23 13.46 8.20
CA TRP A 97 7.86 12.97 8.35
C TRP A 97 7.81 11.49 8.64
N VAL A 98 6.73 11.08 9.33
CA VAL A 98 6.44 9.69 9.67
C VAL A 98 5.03 9.38 9.22
N LEU A 99 4.87 8.25 8.54
CA LEU A 99 3.58 7.62 8.30
C LEU A 99 3.53 6.31 9.07
N GLY A 100 2.50 6.15 9.89
CA GLY A 100 2.26 4.92 10.63
C GLY A 100 0.84 4.43 10.43
N PRO A 101 0.52 3.23 10.94
CA PRO A 101 -0.81 2.68 10.82
C PRO A 101 -1.81 3.57 11.58
N THR A 102 -3.07 3.52 11.17
CA THR A 102 -4.19 4.04 11.96
C THR A 102 -4.83 2.89 12.73
N LYS A 103 -5.69 3.19 13.71
CA LYS A 103 -6.47 2.14 14.38
C LYS A 103 -7.26 1.28 13.39
N ASN A 104 -7.84 1.93 12.37
CA ASN A 104 -8.64 1.25 11.36
C ASN A 104 -7.79 0.33 10.48
N SER A 105 -6.62 0.78 10.01
CA SER A 105 -5.71 -0.08 9.22
C SER A 105 -5.12 -1.20 10.08
N TRP A 106 -4.84 -0.93 11.36
CA TRP A 106 -4.33 -1.93 12.29
C TRP A 106 -5.32 -3.09 12.50
N GLU A 107 -6.59 -2.76 12.77
CA GLU A 107 -7.62 -3.76 13.06
C GLU A 107 -8.21 -4.39 11.80
N GLY A 108 -8.34 -3.62 10.71
CA GLY A 108 -9.00 -4.05 9.48
C GLY A 108 -8.10 -4.68 8.43
N ALA A 109 -6.81 -4.33 8.41
CA ALA A 109 -5.87 -4.76 7.37
C ALA A 109 -4.56 -5.36 7.93
N ASP A 110 -4.47 -5.58 9.25
CA ASP A 110 -3.26 -6.04 9.94
C ASP A 110 -2.03 -5.15 9.64
N ASP A 111 -2.25 -3.85 9.40
CA ASP A 111 -1.18 -2.91 9.11
C ASP A 111 -0.37 -2.60 10.39
N ARG A 112 0.92 -2.94 10.36
CA ARG A 112 1.87 -2.71 11.45
C ARG A 112 3.01 -1.79 11.02
N ARG A 113 2.97 -1.26 9.80
CA ARG A 113 4.15 -0.71 9.13
C ARG A 113 4.27 0.79 9.38
N VAL A 114 5.48 1.22 9.75
CA VAL A 114 5.85 2.62 9.86
C VAL A 114 6.89 2.94 8.79
N ALA A 115 6.68 4.05 8.08
CA ALA A 115 7.59 4.60 7.10
C ALA A 115 8.08 5.99 7.54
N CYS A 116 9.39 6.23 7.40
CA CYS A 116 10.08 7.47 7.72
C CYS A 116 10.51 8.13 6.42
N PHE A 117 10.28 9.44 6.28
CA PHE A 117 10.54 10.18 5.05
C PHE A 117 11.46 11.38 5.28
N GLU A 118 12.26 11.71 4.27
CA GLU A 118 13.00 12.97 4.17
C GLU A 118 12.59 13.76 2.91
N GLU A 119 12.79 15.07 2.93
CA GLU A 119 12.70 15.89 1.71
C GLU A 119 13.90 15.63 0.80
N VAL A 120 13.66 15.36 -0.48
CA VAL A 120 14.75 15.29 -1.47
C VAL A 120 15.19 16.71 -1.80
N ARG A 121 16.45 17.02 -1.50
CA ARG A 121 17.06 18.33 -1.79
C ARG A 121 17.75 18.39 -3.15
#